data_AF-T1AAJ9-F1
#
_entry.id   AF-T1AAJ9-F1
#
_cell.length_a   1.000
_cell.length_b   1.000
_cell.length_c   1.000
_cell.angle_alpha   90.00
_cell.angle_beta   90.00
_cell.angle_gamma   90.00
#
_symmetry.space_group_name_H-M   'P 1'
#
loop_
_entity.id
_entity.type
_entity.pdbx_description
1 polymer ?
#
loop_
_entity_poly.entity_id
_entity_poly.type
_entity_poly.pdbx_seq_one_letter_code
_entity_poly.pdbx_strand_id
1 'polypeptide(L)' 'MRAHVRAAVVIVALAVVVVGLGYPALLTGVADLISPGTAGGSLLHATNGTVVGSSLVGQNFSRPYLFWDRP' A
#
# COMPACT_ATOMS: atom_id res chain seq x y z
N MET A 1 34.84 23.97 6.48
CA MET A 1 34.30 22.78 7.19
C MET A 1 32.85 22.95 7.66
N ARG A 2 32.51 23.82 8.62
CA ARG A 2 31.15 23.93 9.22
C ARG A 2 30.02 24.18 8.21
N ALA A 3 30.24 25.06 7.23
CA ALA A 3 29.26 25.32 6.19
C ALA A 3 28.97 24.11 5.29
N HIS A 4 29.98 23.25 5.06
CA HIS A 4 29.84 22.06 4.23
C HIS A 4 29.05 20.97 4.97
N VAL A 5 29.31 20.80 6.27
CA VAL A 5 28.54 19.87 7.12
C VAL A 5 27.08 20.30 7.21
N ARG A 6 26.81 21.59 7.42
CA ARG A 6 25.44 22.13 7.44
C ARG A 6 24.72 21.87 6.12
N ALA A 7 25.36 22.14 4.97
CA ALA A 7 24.78 21.91 3.67
C ALA A 7 24.46 20.42 3.44
N ALA A 8 25.39 19.53 3.79
CA ALA A 8 25.19 18.09 3.67
C ALA A 8 23.99 17.60 4.49
N VAL A 9 23.88 18.02 5.76
CA VAL A 9 22.76 17.65 6.63
C VAL A 9 21.42 18.16 6.09
N VAL A 10 21.37 19.40 5.61
CA VAL A 10 20.13 19.97 5.05
C VAL A 10 19.70 19.22 3.80
N ILE A 11 20.62 18.94 2.89
CA ILE A 11 20.31 18.22 1.64
C ILE A 11 19.85 16.79 1.94
N VAL A 12 20.51 16.10 2.87
CA VAL A 12 20.11 14.75 3.28
C VAL A 12 18.73 14.77 3.93
N ALA A 13 18.48 15.69 4.86
CA ALA A 13 17.18 15.82 5.51
C ALA A 13 16.07 16.14 4.49
N LEU A 14 16.33 17.05 3.56
CA LEU A 14 15.41 17.38 2.48
C LEU A 14 15.11 16.14 1.62
N ALA A 15 16.15 15.41 1.20
CA ALA A 15 15.99 14.21 0.39
C ALA A 15 15.16 13.14 1.11
N VAL A 16 15.43 12.92 2.40
CA VAL A 16 14.66 11.98 3.23
C VAL A 16 13.19 12.40 3.32
N VAL A 17 12.90 13.69 3.51
CA VAL A 17 11.52 14.17 3.58
C VAL A 17 10.83 14.04 2.22
N VAL A 18 11.48 14.44 1.13
CA VAL A 18 10.89 14.40 -0.21
C VAL A 18 10.63 12.97 -0.65
N VAL A 19 11.60 12.07 -0.49
CA VAL A 19 11.47 10.68 -0.95
C VAL A 19 10.71 9.81 0.05
N GLY A 20 10.89 10.03 1.35
CA GLY A 20 10.29 9.22 2.40
C GLY A 20 8.86 9.62 2.76
N LEU A 21 8.48 10.89 2.53
CA LEU A 21 7.14 11.39 2.86
C LEU A 21 6.43 11.95 1.64
N GLY A 22 7.08 12.88 0.91
CA GLY A 22 6.47 13.57 -0.22
C GLY A 22 6.03 12.61 -1.33
N TYR A 23 6.92 11.73 -1.77
CA TYR A 23 6.63 10.79 -2.84
C TYR A 23 5.58 9.74 -2.46
N PRO A 24 5.66 9.04 -1.30
CA PRO A 24 4.62 8.11 -0.88
C PRO A 24 3.27 8.79 -0.71
N ALA A 25 3.21 9.97 -0.07
CA ALA A 25 1.95 10.68 0.12
C ALA A 25 1.30 11.07 -1.22
N LEU A 26 2.10 11.54 -2.17
CA LEU A 26 1.63 11.87 -3.52
C LEU A 26 1.10 10.62 -4.23
N LEU A 27 1.85 9.52 -4.22
CA LEU A 27 1.42 8.28 -4.85
C LEU A 27 0.16 7.71 -4.23
N THR A 28 0.09 7.63 -2.90
CA THR A 28 -1.09 7.15 -2.19
C THR A 28 -2.31 8.02 -2.51
N GLY A 29 -2.17 9.35 -2.45
CA GLY A 29 -3.27 10.26 -2.77
C GLY A 29 -3.75 10.13 -4.22
N VAL A 30 -2.84 9.98 -5.18
CA VAL A 30 -3.19 9.75 -6.59
C VAL A 30 -3.86 8.40 -6.77
N ALA A 31 -3.36 7.34 -6.14
CA ALA A 31 -3.93 6.00 -6.22
C ALA A 31 -5.36 5.96 -5.67
N ASP A 32 -5.60 6.59 -4.51
CA ASP A 32 -6.92 6.69 -3.89
C ASP A 32 -7.91 7.50 -4.74
N LEU A 33 -7.43 8.56 -5.42
CA LEU A 33 -8.28 9.40 -6.26
C LEU A 33 -8.74 8.67 -7.53
N ILE A 34 -7.86 7.87 -8.14
CA ILE A 34 -8.11 7.22 -9.45
C ILE A 34 -8.76 5.85 -9.27
N SER A 35 -8.31 5.06 -8.29
CA SER A 35 -8.80 3.69 -8.06
C SER A 35 -8.80 3.33 -6.58
N PRO A 36 -9.74 3.89 -5.79
CA PRO A 36 -9.78 3.69 -4.33
C PRO A 36 -9.99 2.22 -3.96
N GLY A 37 -10.73 1.46 -4.78
CA GLY A 37 -10.94 0.03 -4.56
C GLY A 37 -9.62 -0.76 -4.61
N THR A 38 -8.77 -0.49 -5.62
CA THR A 38 -7.48 -1.18 -5.77
C THR A 38 -6.46 -0.68 -4.75
N ALA A 39 -6.40 0.65 -4.53
CA ALA A 39 -5.52 1.26 -3.54
C ALA A 39 -5.83 0.78 -2.11
N GLY A 40 -7.10 0.53 -1.81
CA GLY A 40 -7.56 -0.10 -0.58
C GLY A 40 -7.39 -1.62 -0.50
N GLY A 41 -6.72 -2.25 -1.46
CA GLY A 41 -6.41 -3.69 -1.44
C GLY A 41 -7.46 -4.59 -2.08
N SER A 42 -8.37 -4.05 -2.91
CA SER A 42 -9.38 -4.79 -3.68
C SER A 42 -10.24 -5.72 -2.80
N LEU A 43 -10.73 -5.18 -1.68
CA LEU A 43 -11.47 -5.93 -0.69
C LEU A 43 -12.82 -6.44 -1.24
N LEU A 44 -13.19 -7.65 -0.83
CA LEU A 44 -14.47 -8.28 -1.11
C LEU A 44 -15.35 -8.22 0.13
N HIS A 45 -16.61 -7.84 -0.06
CA HIS A 45 -17.60 -7.71 1.00
C HIS A 45 -18.74 -8.71 0.81
N ALA A 46 -19.19 -9.34 1.90
CA ALA A 46 -20.42 -10.11 1.91
C ALA A 46 -21.65 -9.19 1.84
N THR A 47 -22.83 -9.75 1.59
CA THR A 47 -24.10 -9.01 1.50
C THR A 47 -24.42 -8.21 2.77
N ASN A 48 -23.89 -8.63 3.93
CA ASN A 48 -24.03 -7.93 5.21
C ASN A 48 -22.96 -6.84 5.43
N GLY A 49 -22.13 -6.53 4.43
CA GLY A 49 -21.05 -5.54 4.48
C GLY A 49 -19.74 -6.02 5.11
N THR A 50 -19.69 -7.25 5.64
CA THR A 50 -18.48 -7.79 6.29
C THR A 50 -17.39 -8.04 5.25
N VAL A 51 -16.15 -7.61 5.52
CA VAL A 51 -14.99 -7.93 4.67
C VAL A 51 -14.71 -9.42 4.76
N VAL A 52 -14.76 -10.11 3.63
CA VAL A 52 -14.53 -11.57 3.54
C VAL A 52 -13.19 -11.92 2.90
N GLY A 53 -12.47 -10.95 2.36
CA GLY A 53 -11.15 -11.17 1.77
C GLY A 53 -10.76 -10.07 0.77
N SER A 54 -9.83 -10.39 -0.12
CA SER A 54 -9.40 -9.56 -1.24
C SER A 54 -9.44 -10.39 -2.52
N SER A 55 -9.77 -9.76 -3.65
CA SER A 55 -9.71 -10.43 -4.96
C SER A 55 -8.29 -10.83 -5.38
N LEU A 56 -7.27 -10.30 -4.70
CA LEU A 56 -5.86 -10.54 -5.00
C LEU A 56 -5.20 -11.59 -4.07
N VAL A 57 -5.90 -12.04 -3.03
CA VAL A 57 -5.36 -12.93 -2.00
C VAL A 57 -6.14 -14.24 -1.96
N GLY A 58 -5.44 -15.36 -2.20
CA GLY A 58 -6.00 -16.70 -2.01
C GLY A 58 -6.17 -17.02 -0.53
N GLN A 59 -7.24 -17.73 -0.19
CA GLN A 59 -7.53 -18.17 1.17
C GLN A 59 -7.40 -19.68 1.24
N ASN A 60 -6.98 -20.22 2.38
CA ASN A 60 -6.85 -21.66 2.55
C ASN A 60 -8.21 -22.37 2.44
N PHE A 61 -8.47 -23.02 1.31
CA PHE A 61 -9.69 -23.77 1.07
C PHE A 61 -9.46 -25.28 1.27
N SER A 62 -9.98 -25.82 2.37
CA SER A 62 -9.88 -27.25 2.72
C SER A 62 -11.19 -28.02 2.61
N ARG A 63 -12.30 -27.34 2.28
CA ARG A 63 -13.61 -27.99 2.17
C ARG A 63 -13.68 -28.80 0.87
N PRO A 64 -14.27 -30.02 0.88
CA PRO A 64 -14.24 -30.93 -0.26
C PRO A 64 -15.05 -30.45 -1.47
N TYR A 65 -15.95 -29.49 -1.27
CA TYR A 65 -16.81 -28.93 -2.32
C TYR A 65 -16.30 -27.57 -2.85
N LEU A 66 -15.17 -27.07 -2.35
CA LEU A 66 -14.52 -25.86 -2.85
C LEU A 66 -13.32 -26.24 -3.72
N PHE A 67 -12.91 -25.33 -4.58
CA PHE A 67 -11.64 -25.46 -5.28
C PHE A 67 -10.49 -25.33 -4.28
N TRP A 68 -9.50 -26.22 -4.40
CA TRP A 68 -8.33 -26.22 -3.54
C TRP A 68 -7.22 -25.37 -4.14
N ASP A 69 -6.43 -24.78 -3.26
CA ASP A 69 -5.31 -23.93 -3.63
C ASP A 69 -4.17 -24.74 -4.24
N ARG A 70 -3.21 -24.02 -4.83
CA ARG A 70 -1.92 -24.61 -5.22
C ARG A 70 -1.18 -25.15 -3.98
N PRO A 71 -0.36 -26.20 -4.11
CA PRO A 71 0.52 -26.68 -3.03
C PRO A 71 1.44 -25.59 -2.48
#